data_AF-A0A8C3TE80-F1
#
_entry.id   AF-A0A8C3TE80-F1
#
_cell.length_a   1.000
_cell.length_b   1.000
_cell.length_c   1.000
_cell.angle_alpha   90.00
_cell.angle_beta   90.00
_cell.angle_gamma   90.00
#
_symmetry.space_group_name_H-M   'P 1'
#
loop_
_entity.id
_entity.type
_entity.pdbx_description
1 polymer ?
#
loop_
_entity_poly.entity_id
_entity_poly.type
_entity_poly.pdbx_seq_one_letter_code
_entity_poly.pdbx_strand_id
1 'polypeptide(L)'
;MDSLSASNGSFTLDLFKKLNESLKGKNIFFSPWSISSALAMTYVGAKGNTATQMAEDCKDEDIHSQFQAFISLINKSQTSYLLKTANRLYEEQTFQFLSVKFVTKYYHAEPQAVNFKKAAEQARKEINSWVESQTEGKIQNLLPKGAVDPNTALVLVNAIYFKGKWEKRFLNENTSENPFRLSKTKTKPVQMMFLKDTFPICYLETMKVKIAELPYVNNDLSMLILLPDDIEDKSTE
;
A
#
# COMPACT_ATOMS: atom_id res chain seq x y z
N MET A 1 8.38 7.72 16.34
CA MET A 1 8.08 7.89 14.90
C MET A 1 9.29 7.54 14.03
N ASP A 2 10.50 8.06 14.31
CA ASP A 2 11.69 7.76 13.50
C ASP A 2 12.10 6.28 13.47
N SER A 3 11.88 5.55 14.57
CA SER A 3 12.10 4.10 14.64
C SER A 3 11.15 3.32 13.71
N LEU A 4 9.85 3.66 13.74
CA LEU A 4 8.84 2.99 12.90
C LEU A 4 9.02 3.33 11.41
N SER A 5 9.36 4.57 11.07
CA SER A 5 9.62 4.94 9.67
C SER A 5 10.84 4.23 9.11
N ALA A 6 11.93 4.12 9.89
CA ALA A 6 13.12 3.36 9.50
C ALA A 6 12.83 1.86 9.37
N SER A 7 12.11 1.27 10.32
CA SER A 7 11.71 -0.15 10.29
C SER A 7 10.82 -0.44 9.08
N ASN A 8 9.78 0.38 8.84
CA ASN A 8 8.91 0.24 7.69
C ASN A 8 9.68 0.47 6.37
N GLY A 9 10.67 1.36 6.36
CA GLY A 9 11.58 1.56 5.23
C GLY A 9 12.41 0.32 4.91
N SER A 10 13.00 -0.34 5.92
CA SER A 10 13.72 -1.60 5.75
C SER A 10 12.80 -2.70 5.22
N PHE A 11 11.64 -2.88 5.85
CA PHE A 11 10.61 -3.84 5.42
C PHE A 11 10.19 -3.59 3.96
N THR A 12 10.01 -2.33 3.57
CA THR A 12 9.68 -1.94 2.19
C THR A 12 10.72 -2.45 1.20
N LEU A 13 12.01 -2.23 1.49
CA LEU A 13 13.09 -2.63 0.60
C LEU A 13 13.21 -4.15 0.50
N ASP A 14 13.06 -4.86 1.61
CA ASP A 14 13.17 -6.32 1.62
C ASP A 14 11.99 -6.99 0.92
N LEU A 15 10.77 -6.48 1.14
CA LEU A 15 9.60 -6.91 0.38
C LEU A 15 9.71 -6.58 -1.11
N PHE A 16 10.18 -5.39 -1.47
CA PHE A 16 10.39 -5.01 -2.86
C PHE A 16 11.37 -5.95 -3.57
N LYS A 17 12.49 -6.31 -2.94
CA LYS A 17 13.45 -7.30 -3.50
C LYS A 17 12.76 -8.63 -3.81
N LYS A 18 11.95 -9.15 -2.88
CA LYS A 18 11.21 -10.41 -3.05
C LYS A 18 10.13 -10.33 -4.15
N LEU A 19 9.41 -9.22 -4.22
CA LEU A 19 8.44 -8.99 -5.30
C LEU A 19 9.14 -8.88 -6.66
N ASN A 20 10.29 -8.20 -6.72
CA ASN A 20 11.06 -8.06 -7.96
C ASN A 20 11.64 -9.39 -8.46
N GLU A 21 12.03 -10.30 -7.55
CA GLU A 21 12.45 -11.66 -7.91
C GLU A 21 11.33 -12.45 -8.60
N SER A 22 10.08 -12.30 -8.16
CA SER A 22 8.91 -13.06 -8.63
C SER A 22 8.15 -12.40 -9.78
N LEU A 23 8.21 -11.07 -9.91
CA LEU A 23 7.46 -10.26 -10.87
C LEU A 23 8.37 -9.58 -11.90
N LYS A 24 9.49 -10.20 -12.27
CA LYS A 24 10.47 -9.65 -13.22
C LYS A 24 9.80 -9.08 -14.48
N GLY A 25 10.19 -7.87 -14.86
CA GLY A 25 9.68 -7.17 -16.04
C GLY A 25 8.28 -6.55 -15.88
N LYS A 26 7.60 -6.74 -14.74
CA LYS A 26 6.27 -6.19 -14.48
C LYS A 26 6.34 -4.95 -13.60
N ASN A 27 5.32 -4.09 -13.72
CA ASN A 27 5.12 -2.98 -12.81
C ASN A 27 4.79 -3.50 -11.41
N ILE A 28 5.50 -3.00 -10.40
CA ILE A 28 5.28 -3.33 -8.99
C ILE A 28 4.73 -2.09 -8.29
N PHE A 29 3.57 -2.23 -7.67
CA PHE A 29 2.94 -1.19 -6.86
C PHE A 29 2.31 -1.83 -5.62
N PHE A 30 2.72 -1.39 -4.44
CA PHE A 30 2.18 -1.84 -3.17
C PHE A 30 2.31 -0.73 -2.12
N SER A 31 1.57 -0.85 -1.04
CA SER A 31 1.73 0.02 0.13
C SER A 31 2.41 -0.75 1.25
N PRO A 32 3.67 -0.46 1.57
CA PRO A 32 4.36 -1.14 2.66
C PRO A 32 3.69 -0.87 4.00
N TRP A 33 3.27 0.38 4.23
CA TRP A 33 2.52 0.77 5.43
C TRP A 33 1.27 -0.09 5.64
N SER A 34 0.51 -0.28 4.56
CA SER A 34 -0.69 -1.09 4.56
C SER A 34 -0.40 -2.52 5.04
N ILE A 35 0.62 -3.15 4.44
CA ILE A 35 1.01 -4.52 4.77
C ILE A 35 1.56 -4.62 6.20
N SER A 36 2.41 -3.68 6.61
CA SER A 36 2.97 -3.63 7.97
C SER A 36 1.87 -3.46 9.03
N SER A 37 0.90 -2.58 8.79
CA SER A 37 -0.25 -2.40 9.70
C SER A 37 -1.08 -3.69 9.79
N ALA A 38 -1.26 -4.39 8.67
CA ALA A 38 -1.98 -5.65 8.61
C ALA A 38 -1.26 -6.74 9.43
N LEU A 39 0.04 -6.90 9.26
CA LEU A 39 0.86 -7.83 10.03
C LEU A 39 0.83 -7.50 11.53
N ALA A 40 0.98 -6.23 11.88
CA ALA A 40 0.95 -5.77 13.26
C ALA A 40 -0.42 -5.97 13.92
N MET A 41 -1.54 -5.84 13.18
CA MET A 41 -2.87 -6.21 13.68
C MET A 41 -2.96 -7.70 14.03
N THR A 42 -2.43 -8.58 13.17
CA THR A 42 -2.45 -10.02 13.42
C THR A 42 -1.48 -10.47 14.50
N TYR A 43 -0.38 -9.74 14.69
CA TYR A 43 0.60 -10.00 15.73
C TYR A 43 -0.01 -9.96 17.15
N VAL A 44 -0.98 -9.07 17.38
CA VAL A 44 -1.71 -8.96 18.67
C VAL A 44 -2.37 -10.27 19.11
N GLY A 45 -2.81 -11.09 18.15
CA GLY A 45 -3.44 -12.39 18.41
C GLY A 45 -2.46 -13.57 18.43
N ALA A 46 -1.21 -13.36 18.02
CA ALA A 46 -0.21 -14.42 17.90
C ALA A 46 0.43 -14.74 19.27
N LYS A 47 0.83 -16.00 19.46
CA LYS A 47 1.60 -16.46 20.64
C LYS A 47 2.67 -17.46 20.23
N GLY A 48 3.64 -17.71 21.13
CA GLY A 48 4.71 -18.69 20.91
C GLY A 48 5.52 -18.38 19.65
N ASN A 49 5.87 -19.43 18.89
CA ASN A 49 6.71 -19.30 17.70
C ASN A 49 6.11 -18.39 16.62
N THR A 50 4.78 -18.36 16.47
CA THR A 50 4.10 -17.47 15.51
C THR A 50 4.37 -16.00 15.86
N ALA A 51 4.24 -15.64 17.14
CA ALA A 51 4.55 -14.29 17.58
C ALA A 51 6.04 -13.98 17.39
N THR A 52 6.93 -14.90 17.72
CA THR A 52 8.38 -14.70 17.56
C THR A 52 8.78 -14.41 16.11
N GLN A 53 8.21 -15.15 15.14
CA GLN A 53 8.49 -14.91 13.71
C GLN A 53 7.94 -13.57 13.22
N MET A 54 6.77 -13.15 13.71
CA MET A 54 6.16 -11.86 13.36
C MET A 54 6.82 -10.66 14.06
N ALA A 55 7.44 -10.90 15.22
CA ALA A 55 8.07 -9.86 16.04
C ALA A 55 9.35 -9.30 15.39
N GLU A 56 9.96 -9.97 14.40
CA GLU A 56 11.18 -9.45 13.75
C GLU A 56 10.97 -8.06 13.16
N ASP A 57 9.76 -7.76 12.68
CA ASP A 57 9.35 -6.47 12.12
C ASP A 57 8.55 -5.59 13.12
N CYS A 58 8.28 -6.08 14.34
CA CYS A 58 7.39 -5.44 15.34
C CYS A 58 8.00 -5.39 16.75
N LYS A 59 9.31 -5.12 16.87
CA LYS A 59 10.09 -5.22 18.13
C LYS A 59 9.82 -4.12 19.18
N ASP A 60 9.07 -3.08 18.85
CA ASP A 60 8.86 -1.93 19.73
C ASP A 60 7.52 -2.06 20.49
N GLU A 61 7.56 -1.97 21.82
CA GLU A 61 6.36 -2.07 22.67
C GLU A 61 5.34 -0.96 22.38
N ASP A 62 5.79 0.19 21.85
CA ASP A 62 4.91 1.32 21.50
C ASP A 62 4.47 1.32 20.02
N ILE A 63 4.73 0.24 19.28
CA ILE A 63 4.45 0.19 17.83
C ILE A 63 2.96 0.41 17.52
N HIS A 64 2.07 -0.13 18.36
CA HIS A 64 0.63 -0.03 18.17
C HIS A 64 0.11 1.41 18.34
N SER A 65 0.64 2.16 19.31
CA SER A 65 0.30 3.58 19.49
C SER A 65 0.79 4.42 18.31
N GLN A 66 1.98 4.10 17.77
CA GLN A 66 2.51 4.76 16.58
C GLN A 66 1.65 4.47 15.34
N PHE A 67 1.19 3.23 15.15
CA PHE A 67 0.21 2.88 14.12
C PHE A 67 -1.10 3.68 14.29
N GLN A 68 -1.62 3.77 15.51
CA GLN A 68 -2.84 4.52 15.80
C GLN A 68 -2.71 6.01 15.46
N ALA A 69 -1.61 6.63 15.89
CA ALA A 69 -1.33 8.04 15.62
C ALA A 69 -1.27 8.30 14.11
N PHE A 70 -0.62 7.42 13.35
CA PHE A 70 -0.48 7.58 11.91
C PHE A 70 -1.75 7.27 11.13
N ILE A 71 -2.53 6.25 11.52
CA ILE A 71 -3.86 5.98 10.94
C ILE A 71 -4.78 7.18 11.17
N SER A 72 -4.73 7.78 12.35
CA SER A 72 -5.50 8.99 12.66
C SER A 72 -5.05 10.19 11.84
N LEU A 73 -3.75 10.31 11.57
CA LEU A 73 -3.20 11.35 10.70
C LEU A 73 -3.64 11.16 9.24
N ILE A 74 -3.54 9.94 8.72
CA ILE A 74 -3.94 9.59 7.34
C ILE A 74 -5.44 9.85 7.13
N ASN A 75 -6.28 9.36 8.04
CA ASN A 75 -7.73 9.43 7.88
C ASN A 75 -8.31 10.80 8.26
N LYS A 76 -7.48 11.76 8.66
CA LYS A 76 -7.91 13.13 8.89
C LYS A 76 -8.38 13.73 7.57
N SER A 77 -9.62 14.21 7.54
CA SER A 77 -10.17 14.87 6.36
C SER A 77 -9.31 16.08 5.98
N GLN A 78 -8.79 16.07 4.75
CA GLN A 78 -8.05 17.19 4.16
C GLN A 78 -8.72 17.65 2.86
N THR A 79 -8.54 18.92 2.52
CA THR A 79 -9.08 19.52 1.28
C THR A 79 -8.13 19.39 0.08
N SER A 80 -6.84 19.19 0.34
CA SER A 80 -5.73 19.15 -0.61
C SER A 80 -5.59 17.81 -1.33
N TYR A 81 -5.74 16.71 -0.59
CA TYR A 81 -5.68 15.35 -1.09
C TYR A 81 -6.70 14.44 -0.40
N LEU A 82 -7.05 13.35 -1.08
CA LEU A 82 -7.85 12.27 -0.53
C LEU A 82 -6.93 11.09 -0.27
N LEU A 83 -6.61 10.85 0.99
CA LEU A 83 -5.93 9.65 1.45
C LEU A 83 -6.85 8.94 2.42
N LYS A 84 -7.19 7.68 2.13
CA LYS A 84 -8.07 6.86 2.96
C LYS A 84 -7.39 5.52 3.19
N THR A 85 -7.32 5.10 4.44
CA THR A 85 -6.99 3.72 4.80
C THR A 85 -8.19 3.07 5.47
N ALA A 86 -8.50 1.85 5.03
CA ALA A 86 -9.56 1.04 5.57
C ALA A 86 -9.00 -0.33 5.99
N ASN A 87 -9.19 -0.66 7.25
CA ASN A 87 -8.80 -1.92 7.86
C ASN A 87 -10.06 -2.66 8.31
N ARG A 88 -10.19 -3.95 8.00
CA ARG A 88 -11.26 -4.80 8.53
C ARG A 88 -10.81 -6.24 8.67
N LEU A 89 -11.29 -6.89 9.73
CA LEU A 89 -11.08 -8.30 9.97
C LEU A 89 -12.40 -9.02 9.73
N TYR A 90 -12.39 -10.00 8.84
CA TYR A 90 -13.54 -10.86 8.58
C TYR A 90 -13.27 -12.23 9.19
N GLU A 91 -13.97 -12.54 10.27
CA GLU A 91 -13.79 -13.78 11.02
C GLU A 91 -14.91 -14.76 10.69
N GLU A 92 -14.58 -16.05 10.62
CA GLU A 92 -15.61 -17.08 10.54
C GLU A 92 -16.43 -17.07 11.85
N GLN A 93 -17.74 -16.87 11.73
CA GLN A 93 -18.69 -16.69 12.83
C GLN A 93 -18.70 -17.80 13.88
N THR A 94 -18.19 -19.00 13.56
CA THR A 94 -18.08 -20.12 14.52
C THR A 94 -16.91 -19.99 15.50
N PHE A 95 -15.98 -19.05 15.28
CA PHE A 95 -14.88 -18.78 16.20
C PHE A 95 -15.22 -17.61 17.13
N GLN A 96 -14.73 -17.68 18.37
CA GLN A 96 -14.89 -16.61 19.35
C GLN A 96 -13.55 -15.89 19.56
N PHE A 97 -13.46 -14.65 19.09
CA PHE A 97 -12.26 -13.84 19.24
C PHE A 97 -12.21 -13.18 20.63
N LEU A 98 -11.13 -13.43 21.37
CA LEU A 98 -11.00 -13.06 22.78
C LEU A 98 -10.73 -11.57 23.03
N SER A 99 -10.15 -10.84 22.07
CA SER A 99 -9.75 -9.43 22.28
C SER A 99 -9.79 -8.59 21.00
N VAL A 100 -11.00 -8.37 20.49
CA VAL A 100 -11.24 -7.49 19.34
C VAL A 100 -11.06 -6.00 19.66
N LYS A 101 -11.24 -5.61 20.93
CA LYS A 101 -11.17 -4.22 21.38
C LYS A 101 -9.80 -3.58 21.12
N PHE A 102 -8.73 -4.36 21.19
CA PHE A 102 -7.38 -3.86 20.94
C PHE A 102 -7.23 -3.41 19.48
N VAL A 103 -7.64 -4.26 18.55
CA VAL A 103 -7.53 -3.98 17.11
C VAL A 103 -8.41 -2.79 16.71
N THR A 104 -9.63 -2.70 17.26
CA THR A 104 -10.50 -1.54 17.04
C THR A 104 -9.90 -0.25 17.58
N LYS A 105 -9.29 -0.28 18.78
CA LYS A 105 -8.66 0.90 19.39
C LYS A 105 -7.47 1.43 18.60
N TYR A 106 -6.52 0.56 18.25
CA TYR A 106 -5.24 0.98 17.68
C TYR A 106 -5.25 1.08 16.15
N TYR A 107 -6.10 0.32 15.47
CA TYR A 107 -6.09 0.23 14.01
C TYR A 107 -7.36 0.72 13.32
N HIS A 108 -8.34 1.16 14.11
CA HIS A 108 -9.68 1.51 13.64
C HIS A 108 -10.31 0.40 12.78
N ALA A 109 -9.94 -0.85 13.07
CA ALA A 109 -10.45 -2.03 12.39
C ALA A 109 -11.59 -2.64 13.21
N GLU A 110 -12.76 -2.68 12.59
CA GLU A 110 -13.91 -3.39 13.15
C GLU A 110 -13.85 -4.86 12.72
N PRO A 111 -14.01 -5.83 13.64
CA PRO A 111 -14.24 -7.21 13.27
C PRO A 111 -15.65 -7.36 12.70
N GLN A 112 -15.79 -8.23 11.71
CA GLN A 112 -17.07 -8.61 11.15
C GLN A 112 -17.13 -10.14 11.04
N ALA A 113 -18.06 -10.73 11.77
CA ALA A 113 -18.35 -12.15 11.65
C ALA A 113 -19.05 -12.43 10.31
N VAL A 114 -18.55 -13.42 9.57
CA VAL A 114 -19.10 -13.91 8.30
C VAL A 114 -19.14 -15.43 8.29
N ASN A 115 -19.91 -16.00 7.38
CA ASN A 115 -20.11 -17.44 7.28
C ASN A 115 -19.33 -18.02 6.09
N PHE A 116 -18.02 -18.17 6.21
CA PHE A 116 -17.21 -18.87 5.22
C PHE A 116 -17.62 -20.35 5.10
N LYS A 117 -17.83 -21.04 6.22
CA LYS A 117 -18.15 -22.49 6.25
C LYS A 117 -19.33 -22.89 5.39
N LYS A 118 -20.43 -22.13 5.42
CA LYS A 118 -21.66 -22.45 4.65
C LYS A 118 -21.92 -21.49 3.50
N ALA A 119 -21.28 -20.31 3.47
CA ALA A 119 -21.59 -19.25 2.52
C ALA A 119 -20.35 -18.43 2.08
N ALA A 120 -19.20 -19.09 1.83
CA ALA A 120 -17.95 -18.44 1.41
C ALA A 120 -18.10 -17.46 0.24
N GLU A 121 -18.85 -17.80 -0.81
CA GLU A 121 -19.05 -16.89 -1.95
C GLU A 121 -19.88 -15.65 -1.59
N GLN A 122 -20.79 -15.75 -0.62
CA GLN A 122 -21.53 -14.60 -0.13
C GLN A 122 -20.61 -13.70 0.71
N ALA A 123 -19.81 -14.29 1.61
CA ALA A 123 -18.80 -13.56 2.37
C ALA A 123 -17.80 -12.85 1.45
N ARG A 124 -17.33 -13.51 0.37
CA ARG A 124 -16.46 -12.91 -0.64
C ARG A 124 -17.07 -11.66 -1.28
N LYS A 125 -18.35 -11.72 -1.64
CA LYS A 125 -19.07 -10.57 -2.23
C LYS A 125 -19.20 -9.43 -1.23
N GLU A 126 -19.55 -9.73 0.02
CA GLU A 126 -19.66 -8.73 1.09
C GLU A 126 -18.32 -8.01 1.34
N ILE A 127 -17.22 -8.76 1.39
CA ILE A 127 -15.87 -8.21 1.51
C ILE A 127 -15.56 -7.27 0.33
N ASN A 128 -15.79 -7.74 -0.90
CA ASN A 128 -15.52 -6.93 -2.09
C ASN A 128 -16.36 -5.65 -2.14
N SER A 129 -17.65 -5.73 -1.83
CA SER A 129 -18.54 -4.55 -1.79
C SER A 129 -18.09 -3.54 -0.74
N TRP A 130 -17.64 -4.02 0.43
CA TRP A 130 -17.11 -3.14 1.46
C TRP A 130 -15.83 -2.44 0.97
N VAL A 131 -14.85 -3.17 0.43
CA VAL A 131 -13.61 -2.60 -0.11
C VAL A 131 -13.89 -1.56 -1.19
N GLU A 132 -14.83 -1.87 -2.09
CA GLU A 132 -15.22 -0.96 -3.16
C GLU A 132 -15.77 0.36 -2.59
N SER A 133 -16.63 0.29 -1.57
CA SER A 133 -17.15 1.48 -0.88
C SER A 133 -16.07 2.32 -0.20
N GLN A 134 -15.06 1.67 0.39
CA GLN A 134 -13.98 2.35 1.10
C GLN A 134 -12.96 3.00 0.17
N THR A 135 -12.92 2.58 -1.10
CA THR A 135 -11.91 2.98 -2.09
C THR A 135 -12.49 3.83 -3.22
N GLU A 136 -13.63 4.49 -2.99
CA GLU A 136 -14.31 5.33 -3.99
C GLU A 136 -14.60 4.58 -5.31
N GLY A 137 -14.91 3.28 -5.21
CA GLY A 137 -15.16 2.43 -6.37
C GLY A 137 -13.92 2.05 -7.17
N LYS A 138 -12.70 2.33 -6.68
CA LYS A 138 -11.45 2.09 -7.43
C LYS A 138 -10.90 0.69 -7.28
N ILE A 139 -11.10 0.04 -6.13
CA ILE A 139 -10.71 -1.35 -5.92
C ILE A 139 -11.97 -2.21 -5.97
N GLN A 140 -12.21 -2.81 -7.12
CA GLN A 140 -13.31 -3.74 -7.35
C GLN A 140 -12.79 -5.17 -7.36
N ASN A 141 -13.60 -6.11 -6.86
CA ASN A 141 -13.29 -7.53 -6.88
C ASN A 141 -11.91 -7.87 -6.28
N LEU A 142 -11.56 -7.25 -5.15
CA LEU A 142 -10.29 -7.50 -4.44
C LEU A 142 -10.00 -9.00 -4.29
N LEU A 143 -10.99 -9.75 -3.82
CA LEU A 143 -10.95 -11.20 -3.72
C LEU A 143 -11.53 -11.84 -4.99
N PRO A 144 -10.69 -12.48 -5.83
CA PRO A 144 -11.17 -13.23 -6.98
C PRO A 144 -11.99 -14.44 -6.54
N LYS A 145 -12.78 -15.01 -7.47
CA LYS A 145 -13.53 -16.24 -7.20
C LYS A 145 -12.58 -17.35 -6.72
N GLY A 146 -13.01 -18.09 -5.69
CA GLY A 146 -12.19 -19.15 -5.09
C GLY A 146 -11.07 -18.66 -4.14
N ALA A 147 -10.92 -17.36 -3.91
CA ALA A 147 -9.94 -16.84 -2.93
C ALA A 147 -10.31 -17.13 -1.47
N VAL A 148 -11.58 -17.43 -1.21
CA VAL A 148 -12.09 -17.86 0.10
C VAL A 148 -12.94 -19.11 -0.10
N ASP A 149 -12.93 -19.97 0.91
CA ASP A 149 -13.57 -21.29 0.88
C ASP A 149 -14.12 -21.66 2.28
N PRO A 150 -14.80 -22.81 2.43
CA PRO A 150 -15.31 -23.25 3.73
C PRO A 150 -14.27 -23.47 4.83
N ASN A 151 -12.98 -23.54 4.50
CA ASN A 151 -11.89 -23.71 5.46
C ASN A 151 -11.29 -22.37 5.89
N THR A 152 -11.72 -21.27 5.28
CA THR A 152 -11.24 -19.91 5.59
C THR A 152 -11.71 -19.52 7.00
N ALA A 153 -10.76 -19.28 7.91
CA ALA A 153 -11.05 -18.91 9.30
C ALA A 153 -11.03 -17.40 9.53
N LEU A 154 -10.15 -16.68 8.82
CA LEU A 154 -9.94 -15.25 8.98
C LEU A 154 -9.47 -14.66 7.65
N VAL A 155 -10.07 -13.54 7.24
CA VAL A 155 -9.58 -12.71 6.13
C VAL A 155 -9.26 -11.33 6.69
N LEU A 156 -8.02 -10.91 6.50
CA LEU A 156 -7.56 -9.57 6.83
C LEU A 156 -7.60 -8.71 5.58
N VAL A 157 -8.36 -7.62 5.65
CA VAL A 157 -8.48 -6.69 4.53
C VAL A 157 -7.87 -5.37 4.96
N ASN A 158 -6.87 -4.95 4.19
CA ASN A 158 -6.39 -3.60 4.26
C ASN A 158 -6.34 -2.98 2.85
N ALA A 159 -7.04 -1.87 2.71
CA ALA A 159 -7.12 -1.11 1.47
C ALA A 159 -6.69 0.33 1.75
N ILE A 160 -5.82 0.84 0.88
CA ILE A 160 -5.39 2.24 0.90
C ILE A 160 -5.70 2.87 -0.44
N TYR A 161 -6.35 4.03 -0.42
CA TYR A 161 -6.67 4.81 -1.60
C TYR A 161 -6.03 6.19 -1.48
N PHE A 162 -5.27 6.58 -2.50
CA PHE A 162 -4.62 7.87 -2.57
C PHE A 162 -4.98 8.60 -3.86
N LYS A 163 -5.42 9.85 -3.71
CA LYS A 163 -5.64 10.81 -4.78
C LYS A 163 -5.20 12.19 -4.31
N GLY A 164 -3.97 12.55 -4.63
CA GLY A 164 -3.41 13.87 -4.36
C GLY A 164 -3.53 14.83 -5.54
N LYS A 165 -3.50 16.13 -5.23
CA LYS A 165 -3.26 17.19 -6.22
C LYS A 165 -1.80 17.61 -6.12
N TRP A 166 -1.11 17.75 -7.24
CA TRP A 166 0.24 18.32 -7.26
C TRP A 166 0.23 19.74 -6.71
N GLU A 167 1.28 20.12 -5.97
CA GLU A 167 1.53 21.52 -5.58
C GLU A 167 1.65 22.39 -6.85
N LYS A 168 2.45 21.90 -7.81
CA LYS A 168 2.60 22.50 -9.14
C LYS A 168 1.96 21.59 -10.18
N ARG A 169 0.84 22.02 -10.77
CA ARG A 169 0.03 21.18 -11.66
C ARG A 169 0.58 21.14 -13.08
N PHE A 170 0.53 19.96 -13.67
CA PHE A 170 0.69 19.77 -15.11
C PHE A 170 -0.58 20.26 -15.82
N LEU A 171 -0.43 21.17 -16.79
CA LEU A 171 -1.55 21.60 -17.62
C LEU A 171 -1.85 20.52 -18.66
N ASN A 172 -3.14 20.19 -18.83
CA ASN A 172 -3.56 19.14 -19.77
C ASN A 172 -3.13 19.44 -21.21
N GLU A 173 -3.11 20.72 -21.60
CA GLU A 173 -2.64 21.19 -22.91
C GLU A 173 -1.14 20.90 -23.18
N ASN A 174 -0.35 20.73 -22.13
CA ASN A 174 1.06 20.34 -22.23
C ASN A 174 1.27 18.82 -22.19
N THR A 175 0.19 18.05 -22.13
CA THR A 175 0.26 16.58 -22.19
C THR A 175 0.13 16.12 -23.63
N SER A 176 1.09 15.32 -24.08
CA SER A 176 1.11 14.79 -25.45
C SER A 176 1.59 13.35 -25.49
N GLU A 177 1.21 12.62 -26.54
CA GLU A 177 1.68 11.25 -26.75
C GLU A 177 3.18 11.23 -27.08
N ASN A 178 3.96 10.52 -26.27
CA ASN A 178 5.40 10.38 -26.45
C ASN A 178 5.84 8.92 -26.27
N PRO A 179 6.95 8.49 -26.89
CA PRO A 179 7.46 7.14 -26.72
C PRO A 179 8.09 6.94 -25.33
N PHE A 180 7.53 6.01 -24.54
CA PHE A 180 8.16 5.49 -23.33
C PHE A 180 9.06 4.31 -23.68
N ARG A 181 10.35 4.40 -23.35
CA ARG A 181 11.33 3.33 -23.61
C ARG A 181 11.16 2.24 -22.55
N LEU A 182 10.66 1.07 -22.96
CA LEU A 182 10.56 -0.12 -22.11
C LEU A 182 11.92 -0.81 -22.02
N SER A 183 12.66 -0.84 -23.12
CA SER A 183 14.02 -1.37 -23.22
C SER A 183 14.85 -0.53 -24.20
N LYS A 184 16.09 -0.95 -24.49
CA LYS A 184 16.90 -0.31 -25.55
C LYS A 184 16.26 -0.35 -26.94
N THR A 185 15.37 -1.31 -27.21
CA THR A 185 14.79 -1.54 -28.54
C THR A 185 13.28 -1.39 -28.59
N LYS A 186 12.59 -1.45 -27.44
CA LYS A 186 11.13 -1.44 -27.37
C LYS A 186 10.63 -0.13 -26.78
N THR A 187 9.67 0.49 -27.46
CA THR A 187 8.95 1.66 -26.97
C THR A 187 7.45 1.41 -26.96
N LYS A 188 6.73 2.18 -26.15
CA LYS A 188 5.27 2.21 -26.12
C LYS A 188 4.80 3.66 -26.02
N PRO A 189 3.79 4.10 -26.79
CA PRO A 189 3.23 5.43 -26.63
C PRO A 189 2.58 5.58 -25.24
N VAL A 190 2.83 6.72 -24.59
CA VAL A 190 2.20 7.11 -23.33
C VAL A 190 1.81 8.59 -23.38
N GLN A 191 0.79 8.98 -22.61
CA GLN A 191 0.47 10.38 -22.38
C GLN A 191 1.51 10.98 -21.43
N MET A 192 2.47 11.72 -21.98
CA MET A 192 3.57 12.31 -21.22
C MET A 192 3.17 13.71 -20.79
N MET A 193 3.09 13.92 -19.47
CA MET A 193 2.84 15.24 -18.89
C MET A 193 4.13 16.08 -18.93
N PHE A 194 4.01 17.38 -19.17
CA PHE A 194 5.15 18.30 -19.18
C PHE A 194 4.90 19.55 -18.34
N LEU A 195 5.91 19.93 -17.56
CA LEU A 195 5.93 21.14 -16.74
C LEU A 195 7.40 21.59 -16.58
N LYS A 196 7.62 22.90 -16.70
CA LYS A 196 8.92 23.53 -16.44
C LYS A 196 8.80 24.43 -15.22
N ASP A 197 9.44 24.04 -14.12
CA ASP A 197 9.44 24.79 -12.87
C ASP A 197 10.65 24.36 -12.00
N THR A 198 10.84 25.01 -10.85
CA THR A 198 11.85 24.65 -9.85
C THR A 198 11.36 23.49 -8.98
N PHE A 199 12.16 22.42 -8.90
CA PHE A 199 11.91 21.25 -8.05
C PHE A 199 13.17 20.85 -7.27
N PRO A 200 13.04 20.23 -6.10
CA PRO A 200 14.16 19.57 -5.43
C PRO A 200 14.63 18.39 -6.30
N ILE A 201 15.88 18.45 -6.73
CA ILE A 201 16.51 17.41 -7.56
C ILE A 201 17.88 17.09 -6.97
N CYS A 202 18.19 15.80 -6.87
CA CYS A 202 19.49 15.28 -6.47
C CYS A 202 20.02 14.35 -7.57
N TYR A 203 21.32 14.39 -7.83
CA TYR A 203 21.98 13.45 -8.73
C TYR A 203 23.02 12.63 -7.96
N LEU A 204 22.89 11.31 -8.02
CA LEU A 204 23.80 10.37 -7.39
C LEU A 204 24.78 9.83 -8.43
N GLU A 205 25.95 10.48 -8.56
CA GLU A 205 26.97 10.13 -9.56
C GLU A 205 27.42 8.67 -9.49
N THR A 206 27.58 8.15 -8.27
CA THR A 206 28.03 6.76 -8.02
C THR A 206 27.05 5.71 -8.57
N MET A 207 25.77 6.06 -8.67
CA MET A 207 24.71 5.19 -9.17
C MET A 207 24.19 5.61 -10.55
N LYS A 208 24.60 6.78 -11.07
CA LYS A 208 24.05 7.40 -12.28
C LYS A 208 22.52 7.51 -12.25
N VAL A 209 21.99 7.99 -11.12
CA VAL A 209 20.54 8.13 -10.89
C VAL A 209 20.20 9.58 -10.55
N LYS A 210 19.17 10.11 -11.20
CA LYS A 210 18.52 11.38 -10.85
C LYS A 210 17.33 11.11 -9.97
N ILE A 211 17.22 11.86 -8.88
CA ILE A 211 16.09 11.80 -7.95
C ILE A 211 15.38 13.14 -8.03
N ALA A 212 14.09 13.13 -8.36
CA ALA A 212 13.24 14.31 -8.36
C ALA A 212 12.13 14.16 -7.33
N GLU A 213 11.90 15.22 -6.54
CA GLU A 213 10.77 15.32 -5.63
C GLU A 213 9.64 16.13 -6.26
N LEU A 214 8.45 15.52 -6.33
CA LEU A 214 7.22 16.14 -6.78
C LEU A 214 6.25 16.28 -5.60
N PRO A 215 6.18 17.46 -4.96
CA PRO A 215 5.31 17.67 -3.83
C PRO A 215 3.82 17.72 -4.23
N TYR A 216 2.97 17.19 -3.36
CA TYR A 216 1.53 17.41 -3.38
C TYR A 216 1.17 18.69 -2.61
N VAL A 217 -0.06 19.18 -2.81
CA VAL A 217 -0.56 20.40 -2.16
C VAL A 217 -0.34 20.35 -0.64
N ASN A 218 0.16 21.46 -0.08
CA ASN A 218 0.56 21.66 1.32
C ASN A 218 1.90 21.03 1.73
N ASN A 219 2.59 20.31 0.84
CA ASN A 219 3.87 19.63 1.11
C ASN A 219 3.83 18.58 2.23
N ASP A 220 2.63 18.08 2.58
CA ASP A 220 2.46 16.97 3.54
C ASP A 220 2.95 15.62 2.95
N LEU A 221 2.89 15.48 1.63
CA LEU A 221 3.23 14.28 0.87
C LEU A 221 4.02 14.67 -0.38
N SER A 222 4.95 13.81 -0.79
CA SER A 222 5.73 13.97 -2.02
C SER A 222 5.87 12.64 -2.76
N MET A 223 5.95 12.70 -4.08
CA MET A 223 6.40 11.57 -4.91
C MET A 223 7.89 11.73 -5.20
N LEU A 224 8.69 10.71 -4.86
CA LEU A 224 10.08 10.62 -5.26
C LEU A 224 10.19 9.76 -6.52
N ILE A 225 10.79 10.31 -7.58
CA ILE A 225 11.10 9.58 -8.81
C ILE A 225 12.60 9.37 -8.88
N LEU A 226 13.02 8.11 -8.85
CA LEU A 226 14.41 7.69 -9.05
C LEU A 226 14.54 7.21 -10.49
N LEU A 227 15.27 7.96 -11.31
CA LEU A 227 15.45 7.70 -12.74
C LEU A 227 16.93 7.48 -13.07
N PRO A 228 17.32 6.26 -13.48
CA PRO A 228 18.65 6.00 -14.03
C PRO A 228 18.92 6.81 -15.30
N ASP A 229 20.19 7.14 -15.57
CA ASP A 229 20.58 7.90 -16.76
C ASP A 229 20.28 7.18 -18.09
N ASP A 230 20.38 5.85 -18.12
CA ASP A 230 19.99 5.06 -19.28
C ASP A 230 19.42 3.69 -18.85
N ILE A 231 18.72 3.06 -19.79
CA ILE A 231 18.17 1.72 -19.61
C ILE A 231 19.29 0.72 -19.87
N GLU A 232 19.69 -0.02 -18.85
CA GLU A 232 20.73 -1.04 -18.99
C GLU A 232 20.20 -2.34 -19.60
N ASP A 233 18.92 -2.64 -19.37
CA ASP A 233 18.33 -3.94 -19.66
C ASP A 233 17.84 -4.11 -21.12
N LYS A 234 18.08 -5.30 -21.68
CA LYS A 234 17.51 -5.73 -22.97
C LYS A 234 16.17 -6.46 -22.79
N SER A 235 15.77 -6.79 -21.55
CA SER A 235 14.83 -7.88 -21.26
C SER A 235 13.51 -7.50 -20.57
N THR A 236 13.16 -6.21 -20.45
CA THR A 236 11.81 -5.79 -20.06
C THR A 236 10.83 -6.14 -21.18
N GLU A 237 10.35 -7.39 -21.16
CA GLU A 237 9.36 -7.97 -22.08
C GLU A 237 7.94 -7.47 -21.82
#